data_AF-A0A2Y8ZQ62-F1
#
_entry.id   AF-A0A2Y8ZQ62-F1
#
_cell.length_a   1.000
_cell.length_b   1.000
_cell.length_c   1.000
_cell.angle_alpha   90.00
_cell.angle_beta   90.00
_cell.angle_gamma   90.00
#
_symmetry.space_group_name_H-M   'P 1'
#
loop_
_entity.id
_entity.type
_entity.pdbx_description
1 polymer ?
#
loop_
_entity_poly.entity_id
_entity_poly.type
_entity_poly.pdbx_seq_one_letter_code
_entity_poly.pdbx_strand_id
1 'polypeptide(L)'
;MSKPTGPDPHDAPELNQWLAFQGGSLIVTDREHPGAQSLLKPRPLSPSTAAALHDGCHARWAVERSLPRSADPFGAAEKGTAVHAVLEEALALPAEQRTAQTLHDLLARIETVRDDVVAPDDPMKVTSWRGEVAAKMEKVSDAIDLRALDVIGTEVPLENLTIAKVPLRGYIDVYAREPNKIDTRILDWKTGKPRTPYKGDRDAYADQQRIYGMAIAALTGKLPVGATLIYTAVGKAKEVDYSREAMRDTVEAFKRSHDIAQKNSDTGVFAMKESGLCGWCPLALVCPTGNAKRAVSAKTTSALIGPSLAIPTILPGVRRTVPVAAEHGSQSMNGATVVTEAKSWEEVLPAGQTVPGTGSTLNPNSYAAIAAMTSTTMALDALHAYDVQNGTTLAGNVSAIRSLGLTFASLCATVQTNLGLRASMQDGSNTRLRAAMHSVLAIQPPPLHSADKSEWEAWSVLAARRLEVLFKVSAEIWEAGIVAEPYAELAGTIAASRVPV
;
A
#
# COMPACT_ATOMS: atom_id res chain seq x y z
N MET A 1 -13.34 -9.41 -7.73
CA MET A 1 -11.98 -9.26 -7.16
C MET A 1 -11.39 -7.97 -7.68
N SER A 2 -11.61 -6.86 -6.98
CA SER A 2 -10.98 -5.58 -7.32
C SER A 2 -9.49 -5.69 -7.06
N LYS A 3 -8.65 -5.29 -8.02
CA LYS A 3 -7.20 -5.21 -7.82
C LYS A 3 -6.93 -4.20 -6.68
N PRO A 4 -6.01 -4.48 -5.76
CA PRO A 4 -5.72 -3.54 -4.68
C PRO A 4 -5.15 -2.24 -5.26
N THR A 5 -5.78 -1.13 -4.91
CA THR A 5 -5.28 0.22 -5.16
C THR A 5 -4.10 0.47 -4.21
N GLY A 6 -2.99 0.98 -4.75
CA GLY A 6 -1.84 1.42 -3.93
C GLY A 6 -2.22 2.56 -2.97
N PRO A 7 -1.46 2.79 -1.89
CA PRO A 7 -1.64 3.95 -1.03
C PRO A 7 -1.52 5.26 -1.81
N ASP A 8 -2.20 6.31 -1.31
CA ASP A 8 -2.13 7.67 -1.86
C ASP A 8 -0.67 8.16 -1.89
N PRO A 9 -0.15 8.62 -3.04
CA PRO A 9 1.20 9.20 -3.14
C PRO A 9 1.45 10.40 -2.22
N HIS A 10 0.41 11.11 -1.77
CA HIS A 10 0.54 12.24 -0.85
C HIS A 10 0.83 11.84 0.61
N ASP A 11 0.63 10.56 0.95
CA ASP A 11 0.99 9.98 2.25
C ASP A 11 2.33 9.21 2.20
N ALA A 12 2.96 9.13 1.02
CA ALA A 12 4.25 8.49 0.88
C ALA A 12 5.32 9.34 1.58
N PRO A 13 6.08 8.78 2.54
CA PRO A 13 7.13 9.53 3.21
C PRO A 13 8.14 10.02 2.18
N GLU A 14 8.64 11.24 2.38
CA GLU A 14 9.58 11.93 1.50
C GLU A 14 11.00 11.32 1.61
N LEU A 15 11.12 10.01 1.38
CA LEU A 15 12.37 9.26 1.44
C LEU A 15 13.40 9.79 0.45
N ASN A 16 12.95 10.32 -0.69
CA ASN A 16 13.78 10.94 -1.71
C ASN A 16 14.57 12.17 -1.24
N GLN A 17 14.15 12.83 -0.15
CA GLN A 17 14.87 14.00 0.39
C GLN A 17 16.19 13.60 1.06
N TRP A 18 16.27 12.38 1.61
CA TRP A 18 17.38 11.95 2.45
C TRP A 18 17.92 10.55 2.14
N LEU A 19 17.33 9.81 1.18
CA LEU A 19 17.83 8.53 0.67
C LEU A 19 18.16 8.60 -0.83
N ALA A 20 19.13 7.81 -1.26
CA ALA A 20 19.43 7.59 -2.68
C ALA A 20 20.00 6.19 -2.94
N PHE A 21 19.81 5.67 -4.15
CA PHE A 21 20.56 4.51 -4.61
C PHE A 21 21.96 4.93 -5.06
N GLN A 22 22.98 4.20 -4.62
CA GLN A 22 24.36 4.36 -5.08
C GLN A 22 25.01 2.99 -5.26
N GLY A 23 25.27 2.61 -6.51
CA GLY A 23 25.79 1.28 -6.84
C GLY A 23 24.92 0.17 -6.27
N GLY A 24 25.52 -0.73 -5.49
CA GLY A 24 24.84 -1.85 -4.82
C GLY A 24 24.25 -1.51 -3.45
N SER A 25 23.99 -0.24 -3.13
CA SER A 25 23.50 0.17 -1.81
C SER A 25 22.43 1.26 -1.89
N LEU A 26 21.58 1.31 -0.86
CA LEU A 26 20.76 2.46 -0.52
C LEU A 26 21.54 3.28 0.52
N ILE A 27 21.69 4.58 0.29
CA ILE A 27 22.50 5.45 1.15
C ILE A 27 21.66 6.61 1.69
N VAL A 28 22.02 7.07 2.90
CA VAL A 28 21.54 8.32 3.46
C VAL A 28 22.33 9.48 2.85
N THR A 29 21.63 10.42 2.22
CA THR A 29 22.24 11.61 1.58
C THR A 29 22.17 12.86 2.43
N ASP A 30 21.23 12.92 3.38
CA ASP A 30 21.12 13.96 4.39
C ASP A 30 20.93 13.29 5.77
N ARG A 31 21.94 13.39 6.63
CA ARG A 31 21.92 12.79 7.97
C ARG A 31 21.17 13.66 8.98
N GLU A 32 20.96 14.93 8.69
CA GLU A 32 20.26 15.86 9.58
C GLU A 32 18.74 15.77 9.41
N HIS A 33 18.26 15.20 8.31
CA HIS A 33 16.84 14.96 8.11
C HIS A 33 16.27 14.09 9.26
N PRO A 34 15.12 14.46 9.87
CA PRO A 34 14.57 13.73 11.02
C PRO A 34 14.33 12.24 10.76
N GLY A 35 13.90 11.89 9.54
CA GLY A 35 13.77 10.50 9.10
C GLY A 35 15.10 9.73 9.10
N ALA A 36 16.18 10.38 8.69
CA ALA A 36 17.52 9.80 8.71
C ALA A 36 18.03 9.63 10.14
N GLN A 37 17.91 10.66 10.99
CA GLN A 37 18.28 10.57 12.40
C GLN A 37 17.52 9.45 13.12
N SER A 38 16.23 9.29 12.82
CA SER A 38 15.42 8.20 13.34
C SER A 38 15.90 6.84 12.84
N LEU A 39 16.20 6.68 11.55
CA LEU A 39 16.69 5.42 10.97
C LEU A 39 18.06 5.01 11.55
N LEU A 40 18.97 5.97 11.67
CA LEU A 40 20.37 5.76 12.09
C LEU A 40 20.55 5.72 13.60
N LYS A 41 19.52 6.01 14.40
CA LYS A 41 19.61 5.91 15.85
C LYS A 41 19.87 4.45 16.26
N PRO A 42 20.95 4.15 16.99
CA PRO A 42 21.19 2.83 17.55
C PRO A 42 20.02 2.42 18.44
N ARG A 43 19.55 1.17 18.29
CA ARG A 43 18.42 0.63 19.05
C ARG A 43 18.74 -0.78 19.54
N PRO A 44 18.13 -1.20 20.65
CA PRO A 44 18.10 -2.61 21.00
C PRO A 44 17.57 -3.46 19.84
N LEU A 45 18.24 -4.58 19.61
CA LEU A 45 17.98 -5.46 18.49
C LEU A 45 16.88 -6.46 18.89
N SER A 46 15.81 -6.55 18.09
CA SER A 46 14.86 -7.65 18.21
C SER A 46 15.37 -8.88 17.46
N PRO A 47 15.05 -10.12 17.89
CA PRO A 47 15.50 -11.30 17.16
C PRO A 47 14.97 -11.36 15.71
N SER A 48 13.75 -10.86 15.47
CA SER A 48 13.20 -10.70 14.13
C SER A 48 14.01 -9.73 13.27
N THR A 49 14.46 -8.61 13.84
CA THR A 49 15.35 -7.66 13.16
C THR A 49 16.74 -8.27 12.94
N ALA A 50 17.26 -9.00 13.92
CA ALA A 50 18.54 -9.68 13.79
C ALA A 50 18.54 -10.67 12.62
N ALA A 51 17.48 -11.47 12.48
CA ALA A 51 17.29 -12.38 11.37
C ALA A 51 17.19 -11.63 10.02
N ALA A 52 16.45 -10.52 9.98
CA ALA A 52 16.33 -9.69 8.77
C ALA A 52 17.66 -9.07 8.32
N LEU A 53 18.58 -8.77 9.25
CA LEU A 53 19.89 -8.19 8.96
C LEU A 53 20.98 -9.22 8.66
N HIS A 54 20.91 -10.41 9.27
CA HIS A 54 21.96 -11.44 9.15
C HIS A 54 22.19 -11.85 7.68
N ASP A 55 21.12 -12.27 7.02
CA ASP A 55 21.14 -12.78 5.63
C ASP A 55 20.19 -12.01 4.70
N GLY A 56 19.48 -11.00 5.18
CA GLY A 56 18.53 -10.25 4.39
C GLY A 56 19.12 -9.06 3.63
N CYS A 57 18.23 -8.31 2.97
CA CYS A 57 18.56 -7.08 2.25
C CYS A 57 18.44 -5.89 3.20
N HIS A 58 19.55 -5.21 3.52
CA HIS A 58 19.55 -4.11 4.48
C HIS A 58 18.79 -2.89 3.96
N ALA A 59 18.83 -2.65 2.64
CA ALA A 59 18.04 -1.60 2.00
C ALA A 59 16.53 -1.81 2.16
N ARG A 60 16.07 -3.06 2.08
CA ARG A 60 14.66 -3.41 2.35
C ARG A 60 14.30 -3.08 3.80
N TRP A 61 15.13 -3.51 4.75
CA TRP A 61 14.93 -3.22 6.17
C TRP A 61 14.84 -1.71 6.43
N ALA A 62 15.76 -0.93 5.85
CA ALA A 62 15.80 0.52 6.00
C ALA A 62 14.52 1.20 5.50
N VAL A 63 14.05 0.81 4.31
CA VAL A 63 12.82 1.38 3.73
C VAL A 63 11.59 0.94 4.49
N GLU A 64 11.41 -0.35 4.79
CA GLU A 64 10.28 -0.84 5.59
C GLU A 64 10.21 -0.14 6.95
N ARG A 65 11.36 0.21 7.54
CA ARG A 65 11.41 0.93 8.82
C ARG A 65 11.05 2.41 8.72
N SER A 66 11.22 3.00 7.54
CA SER A 66 11.02 4.41 7.24
C SER A 66 9.63 4.72 6.65
N LEU A 67 8.87 3.67 6.31
CA LEU A 67 7.50 3.79 5.84
C LEU A 67 6.51 3.87 7.01
N PRO A 68 5.42 4.65 6.89
CA PRO A 68 4.27 4.51 7.76
C PRO A 68 3.78 3.06 7.75
N ARG A 69 3.36 2.56 8.92
CA ARG A 69 2.61 1.31 8.97
C ARG A 69 1.22 1.57 8.40
N SER A 70 0.95 1.04 7.21
CA SER A 70 -0.42 0.84 6.75
C SER A 70 -0.94 -0.45 7.39
N ALA A 71 -1.95 -0.35 8.24
CA ALA A 71 -2.60 -1.53 8.79
C ALA A 71 -3.67 -2.01 7.81
N ASP A 72 -3.48 -3.21 7.25
CA ASP A 72 -4.50 -3.88 6.44
C ASP A 72 -5.19 -4.92 7.32
N PRO A 73 -6.47 -4.76 7.71
CA PRO A 73 -7.17 -5.74 8.55
C PRO A 73 -7.12 -7.17 7.99
N PHE A 74 -7.08 -7.32 6.65
CA PHE A 74 -7.00 -8.61 5.98
C PHE A 74 -5.56 -9.08 5.73
N GLY A 75 -4.58 -8.25 6.11
CA GLY A 75 -3.16 -8.53 6.04
C GLY A 75 -2.76 -9.73 6.89
N ALA A 76 -1.69 -10.41 6.49
CA ALA A 76 -1.24 -11.61 7.19
C ALA A 76 -0.72 -11.32 8.60
N ALA A 77 -0.15 -10.12 8.83
CA ALA A 77 0.39 -9.71 10.12
C ALA A 77 -0.72 -9.32 11.10
N GLU A 78 -1.72 -8.58 10.63
CA GLU A 78 -2.88 -8.11 11.38
C GLU A 78 -3.77 -9.29 11.80
N LYS A 79 -4.04 -10.22 10.88
CA LYS A 79 -4.71 -11.48 11.24
C LYS A 79 -3.89 -12.33 12.21
N GLY A 80 -2.56 -12.27 12.13
CA GLY A 80 -1.67 -12.92 13.11
C GLY A 80 -1.83 -12.32 14.51
N THR A 81 -1.85 -10.98 14.58
CA THR A 81 -2.05 -10.21 15.81
C THR A 81 -3.40 -10.53 16.44
N ALA A 82 -4.48 -10.61 15.64
CA ALA A 82 -5.80 -11.00 16.12
C ALA A 82 -5.83 -12.42 16.73
N VAL A 83 -5.13 -13.39 16.11
CA VAL A 83 -5.00 -14.75 16.69
C VAL A 83 -4.24 -14.71 18.02
N HIS A 84 -3.13 -13.97 18.08
CA HIS A 84 -2.34 -13.83 19.31
C HIS A 84 -3.19 -13.23 20.43
N ALA A 85 -3.91 -12.15 20.14
CA ALA A 85 -4.81 -11.51 21.09
C ALA A 85 -5.90 -12.46 21.62
N VAL A 86 -6.55 -13.25 20.74
CA VAL A 86 -7.54 -14.26 21.19
C VAL A 86 -6.91 -15.31 22.10
N LEU A 87 -5.71 -15.80 21.76
CA LEU A 87 -5.02 -16.80 22.58
C LEU A 87 -4.53 -16.24 23.90
N GLU A 88 -4.08 -14.98 23.93
CA GLU A 88 -3.70 -14.27 25.14
C GLU A 88 -4.89 -14.13 26.10
N GLU A 89 -6.02 -13.61 25.59
CA GLU A 89 -7.26 -13.50 26.37
C GLU A 89 -7.73 -14.86 26.89
N ALA A 90 -7.59 -15.92 26.08
CA ALA A 90 -7.95 -17.27 26.50
C ALA A 90 -7.03 -17.79 27.61
N LEU A 91 -5.72 -17.56 27.51
CA LEU A 91 -4.76 -18.02 28.53
C LEU A 91 -4.92 -17.26 29.86
N ALA A 92 -5.45 -16.04 29.84
CA ALA A 92 -5.81 -15.30 31.05
C ALA A 92 -7.00 -15.91 31.82
N LEU A 93 -7.83 -16.73 31.17
CA LEU A 93 -8.94 -17.43 31.82
C LEU A 93 -8.47 -18.63 32.65
N PRO A 94 -9.27 -19.08 33.64
CA PRO A 94 -9.03 -20.34 34.34
C PRO A 94 -8.89 -21.51 33.36
N ALA A 95 -8.02 -22.47 33.68
CA ALA A 95 -7.69 -23.61 32.81
C ALA A 95 -8.93 -24.31 32.21
N GLU A 96 -9.96 -24.54 33.03
CA GLU A 96 -11.20 -25.22 32.62
C GLU A 96 -11.99 -24.50 31.52
N GLN A 97 -11.80 -23.18 31.40
CA GLN A 97 -12.49 -22.32 30.45
C GLN A 97 -11.73 -22.15 29.15
N ARG A 98 -10.51 -22.69 29.00
CA ARG A 98 -9.68 -22.52 27.78
C ARG A 98 -10.09 -23.49 26.68
N THR A 99 -11.36 -23.43 26.29
CA THR A 99 -11.98 -24.35 25.33
C THR A 99 -12.00 -23.77 23.91
N ALA A 100 -12.18 -24.63 22.91
CA ALA A 100 -12.36 -24.19 21.53
C ALA A 100 -13.56 -23.24 21.36
N GLN A 101 -14.67 -23.52 22.06
CA GLN A 101 -15.84 -22.62 22.07
C GLN A 101 -15.48 -21.24 22.62
N THR A 102 -14.71 -21.20 23.72
CA THR A 102 -14.26 -19.94 24.32
C THR A 102 -13.39 -19.11 23.39
N LEU A 103 -12.51 -19.75 22.58
CA LEU A 103 -11.74 -19.05 21.55
C LEU A 103 -12.67 -18.38 20.52
N HIS A 104 -13.72 -19.06 20.09
CA HIS A 104 -14.71 -18.49 19.16
C HIS A 104 -15.49 -17.32 19.80
N ASP A 105 -15.90 -17.47 21.06
CA ASP A 105 -16.63 -16.43 21.79
C ASP A 105 -15.75 -15.18 22.02
N LEU A 106 -14.46 -15.37 22.27
CA LEU A 106 -13.48 -14.29 22.39
C LEU A 106 -13.28 -13.58 21.05
N LEU A 107 -13.08 -14.33 19.96
CA LEU A 107 -12.95 -13.77 18.61
C LEU A 107 -14.18 -12.95 18.19
N ALA A 108 -15.37 -13.30 18.65
CA ALA A 108 -16.60 -12.57 18.34
C ALA A 108 -16.66 -11.14 18.92
N ARG A 109 -15.70 -10.77 19.77
CA ARG A 109 -15.59 -9.44 20.39
C ARG A 109 -14.16 -8.92 20.46
N ILE A 110 -13.18 -9.59 19.84
CA ILE A 110 -11.78 -9.29 20.12
C ILE A 110 -11.41 -7.87 19.69
N GLU A 111 -12.00 -7.37 18.61
CA GLU A 111 -11.73 -6.02 18.11
C GLU A 111 -12.30 -4.90 19.01
N THR A 112 -13.17 -5.22 19.97
CA THR A 112 -13.66 -4.25 20.98
C THR A 112 -12.95 -4.39 22.32
N VAL A 113 -12.27 -5.52 22.56
CA VAL A 113 -11.53 -5.81 23.79
C VAL A 113 -10.08 -5.38 23.68
N ARG A 114 -9.50 -5.44 22.47
CA ARG A 114 -8.07 -5.28 22.23
C ARG A 114 -7.78 -4.17 21.23
N ASP A 115 -7.15 -3.10 21.72
CA ASP A 115 -6.79 -1.93 20.92
C ASP A 115 -5.69 -2.21 19.88
N ASP A 116 -4.90 -3.27 20.07
CA ASP A 116 -3.87 -3.72 19.15
C ASP A 116 -4.42 -4.53 17.95
N VAL A 117 -5.71 -4.87 17.97
CA VAL A 117 -6.38 -5.59 16.89
C VAL A 117 -6.97 -4.62 15.87
N VAL A 118 -6.45 -4.69 14.65
CA VAL A 118 -6.98 -3.91 13.52
C VAL A 118 -8.02 -4.74 12.77
N ALA A 119 -9.29 -4.35 12.91
CA ALA A 119 -10.43 -4.96 12.23
C ALA A 119 -11.03 -4.02 11.16
N PRO A 120 -11.82 -4.53 10.19
CA PRO A 120 -12.53 -3.68 9.23
C PRO A 120 -13.62 -2.82 9.88
N ASP A 121 -13.79 -1.57 9.45
CA ASP A 121 -14.86 -0.68 9.95
C ASP A 121 -16.26 -1.03 9.40
N ASP A 122 -16.32 -1.73 8.27
CA ASP A 122 -17.56 -2.13 7.62
C ASP A 122 -18.13 -3.40 8.30
N PRO A 123 -19.34 -3.35 8.90
CA PRO A 123 -19.95 -4.50 9.57
C PRO A 123 -20.07 -5.75 8.68
N MET A 124 -20.24 -5.58 7.36
CA MET A 124 -20.31 -6.72 6.43
C MET A 124 -18.94 -7.39 6.24
N LYS A 125 -17.84 -6.64 6.39
CA LYS A 125 -16.47 -7.16 6.26
C LYS A 125 -15.95 -7.79 7.55
N VAL A 126 -16.40 -7.32 8.72
CA VAL A 126 -16.00 -7.88 10.03
C VAL A 126 -16.29 -9.37 10.11
N THR A 127 -17.47 -9.81 9.66
CA THR A 127 -17.85 -11.24 9.68
C THR A 127 -16.89 -12.10 8.84
N SER A 128 -16.56 -11.64 7.63
CA SER A 128 -15.58 -12.33 6.76
C SER A 128 -14.18 -12.36 7.39
N TRP A 129 -13.76 -11.24 7.96
CA TRP A 129 -12.47 -11.11 8.64
C TRP A 129 -12.35 -12.07 9.82
N ARG A 130 -13.37 -12.15 10.69
CA ARG A 130 -13.42 -13.12 11.79
C ARG A 130 -13.35 -14.56 11.27
N GLY A 131 -14.02 -14.88 10.17
CA GLY A 131 -13.90 -16.20 9.52
C GLY A 131 -12.46 -16.54 9.12
N GLU A 132 -11.71 -15.58 8.57
CA GLU A 132 -10.30 -15.78 8.21
C GLU A 132 -9.36 -15.88 9.42
N VAL A 133 -9.64 -15.14 10.50
CA VAL A 133 -8.90 -15.25 11.77
C VAL A 133 -9.19 -16.59 12.44
N ALA A 134 -10.45 -17.03 12.48
CA ALA A 134 -10.84 -18.33 13.03
C ALA A 134 -10.12 -19.49 12.32
N ALA A 135 -10.07 -19.47 10.99
CA ALA A 135 -9.36 -20.49 10.20
C ALA A 135 -7.85 -20.57 10.52
N LYS A 136 -7.25 -19.52 11.09
CA LYS A 136 -5.84 -19.51 11.51
C LYS A 136 -5.60 -20.09 12.90
N MET A 137 -6.63 -20.29 13.70
CA MET A 137 -6.53 -20.85 15.06
C MET A 137 -7.32 -22.13 15.26
N GLU A 138 -8.16 -22.52 14.29
CA GLU A 138 -9.05 -23.69 14.35
C GLU A 138 -8.37 -24.98 14.82
N LYS A 139 -7.11 -25.18 14.47
CA LYS A 139 -6.35 -26.41 14.78
C LYS A 139 -5.40 -26.27 15.98
N VAL A 140 -5.52 -25.21 16.78
CA VAL A 140 -4.59 -25.00 17.92
C VAL A 140 -4.65 -26.14 18.93
N SER A 141 -5.85 -26.68 19.19
CA SER A 141 -6.06 -27.80 20.12
C SER A 141 -5.40 -29.11 19.68
N ASP A 142 -5.16 -29.27 18.37
CA ASP A 142 -4.45 -30.43 17.83
C ASP A 142 -2.94 -30.33 18.11
N ALA A 143 -2.42 -29.10 18.24
CA ALA A 143 -1.01 -28.84 18.50
C ALA A 143 -0.67 -28.82 20.00
N ILE A 144 -1.59 -28.35 20.84
CA ILE A 144 -1.36 -28.15 22.27
C ILE A 144 -2.68 -28.12 23.06
N ASP A 145 -2.69 -28.69 24.26
CA ASP A 145 -3.80 -28.54 25.21
C ASP A 145 -3.61 -27.27 26.05
N LEU A 146 -4.38 -26.22 25.75
CA LEU A 146 -4.31 -24.93 26.45
C LEU A 146 -4.68 -25.03 27.94
N ARG A 147 -5.47 -26.04 28.32
CA ARG A 147 -5.89 -26.25 29.71
C ARG A 147 -4.78 -26.86 30.56
N ALA A 148 -3.87 -27.59 29.93
CA ALA A 148 -2.72 -28.18 30.60
C ALA A 148 -1.58 -27.17 30.85
N LEU A 149 -1.68 -25.95 30.32
CA LEU A 149 -0.65 -24.92 30.47
C LEU A 149 -0.75 -24.22 31.83
N ASP A 150 0.28 -24.38 32.63
CA ASP A 150 0.53 -23.54 33.81
C ASP A 150 1.27 -22.27 33.36
N VAL A 151 0.49 -21.26 32.95
CA VAL A 151 1.01 -20.02 32.37
C VAL A 151 1.57 -19.12 33.46
N ILE A 152 2.84 -18.73 33.32
CA ILE A 152 3.50 -17.74 34.19
C ILE A 152 3.22 -16.33 33.67
N GLY A 153 3.23 -16.15 32.35
CA GLY A 153 2.87 -14.89 31.71
C GLY A 153 2.74 -15.02 30.19
N THR A 154 1.95 -14.14 29.61
CA THR A 154 1.81 -13.93 28.16
C THR A 154 2.38 -12.57 27.78
N GLU A 155 2.82 -12.42 26.53
CA GLU A 155 3.44 -11.18 26.01
C GLU A 155 4.52 -10.61 26.95
N VAL A 156 5.37 -11.50 27.49
CA VAL A 156 6.34 -11.13 28.53
C VAL A 156 7.39 -10.19 27.94
N PRO A 157 7.48 -8.93 28.40
CA PRO A 157 8.39 -7.95 27.83
C PRO A 157 9.84 -8.26 28.20
N LEU A 158 10.71 -8.22 27.19
CA LEU A 158 12.15 -8.27 27.34
C LEU A 158 12.71 -6.89 27.01
N GLU A 159 12.84 -6.05 28.03
CA GLU A 159 13.36 -4.69 27.91
C GLU A 159 14.57 -4.48 28.82
N ASN A 160 15.46 -3.57 28.43
CA ASN A 160 16.68 -3.23 29.19
C ASN A 160 17.60 -4.43 29.46
N LEU A 161 17.56 -5.46 28.61
CA LEU A 161 18.40 -6.64 28.69
C LEU A 161 19.54 -6.58 27.69
N THR A 162 20.66 -7.22 28.04
CA THR A 162 21.81 -7.37 27.15
C THR A 162 22.20 -8.84 27.08
N ILE A 163 22.13 -9.42 25.88
CA ILE A 163 22.55 -10.80 25.64
C ILE A 163 23.85 -10.77 24.84
N ALA A 164 24.91 -11.29 25.45
CA ALA A 164 26.23 -11.34 24.84
C ALA A 164 26.74 -9.98 24.31
N LYS A 165 26.52 -8.91 25.11
CA LYS A 165 26.83 -7.50 24.82
C LYS A 165 25.94 -6.85 23.75
N VAL A 166 24.91 -7.52 23.28
CA VAL A 166 23.92 -6.96 22.36
C VAL A 166 22.67 -6.55 23.15
N PRO A 167 22.26 -5.26 23.13
CA PRO A 167 21.02 -4.84 23.75
C PRO A 167 19.83 -5.50 23.05
N LEU A 168 18.97 -6.16 23.82
CA LEU A 168 17.82 -6.94 23.34
C LEU A 168 16.52 -6.17 23.59
N ARG A 169 15.61 -6.25 22.62
CA ARG A 169 14.19 -5.94 22.83
C ARG A 169 13.31 -7.01 22.21
N GLY A 170 12.28 -7.45 22.92
CA GLY A 170 11.30 -8.38 22.37
C GLY A 170 10.18 -8.70 23.35
N TYR A 171 9.28 -9.57 22.91
CA TYR A 171 8.19 -10.10 23.72
C TYR A 171 8.18 -11.62 23.52
N ILE A 172 7.90 -12.34 24.60
CA ILE A 172 7.69 -13.79 24.58
C ILE A 172 6.19 -14.03 24.61
N ASP A 173 5.63 -14.66 23.58
CA ASP A 173 4.19 -14.90 23.46
C ASP A 173 3.64 -15.63 24.70
N VAL A 174 4.27 -16.73 25.12
CA VAL A 174 3.91 -17.44 26.36
C VAL A 174 5.16 -17.96 27.08
N TYR A 175 5.25 -17.64 28.36
CA TYR A 175 6.16 -18.26 29.30
C TYR A 175 5.36 -19.12 30.29
N ALA A 176 5.63 -20.41 30.32
CA ALA A 176 4.86 -21.36 31.09
C ALA A 176 5.75 -22.28 31.92
N ARG A 177 5.19 -22.81 33.01
CA ARG A 177 5.78 -23.90 33.77
C ARG A 177 5.44 -25.22 33.11
N GLU A 178 6.40 -26.14 33.11
CA GLU A 178 6.16 -27.51 32.67
C GLU A 178 5.17 -28.21 33.62
N PRO A 179 4.21 -28.99 33.10
CA PRO A 179 3.23 -29.67 33.93
C PRO A 179 3.90 -30.47 35.07
N ASN A 180 3.50 -30.16 36.31
CA ASN A 180 4.00 -30.80 37.54
C ASN A 180 5.51 -30.66 37.80
N LYS A 181 6.19 -29.66 37.22
CA LYS A 181 7.64 -29.44 37.40
C LYS A 181 7.94 -27.99 37.77
N ILE A 182 9.12 -27.73 38.37
CA ILE A 182 9.59 -26.35 38.62
C ILE A 182 10.15 -25.71 37.34
N ASP A 183 10.52 -26.53 36.36
CA ASP A 183 11.08 -26.11 35.08
C ASP A 183 10.08 -25.31 34.24
N THR A 184 10.62 -24.45 33.37
CA THR A 184 9.84 -23.55 32.53
C THR A 184 10.17 -23.71 31.06
N ARG A 185 9.24 -23.29 30.20
CA ARG A 185 9.31 -23.39 28.74
C ARG A 185 8.75 -22.11 28.11
N ILE A 186 9.22 -21.83 26.91
CA ILE A 186 8.68 -20.78 26.05
C ILE A 186 7.80 -21.41 24.96
N LEU A 187 6.64 -20.82 24.69
CA LEU A 187 5.82 -21.15 23.53
C LEU A 187 5.69 -19.92 22.65
N ASP A 188 5.66 -20.13 21.35
CA ASP A 188 5.52 -19.07 20.35
C ASP A 188 4.48 -19.47 19.30
N TRP A 189 3.52 -18.58 19.05
CA TRP A 189 2.37 -18.82 18.20
C TRP A 189 2.68 -18.47 16.74
N LYS A 190 2.59 -19.44 15.84
CA LYS A 190 2.78 -19.26 14.40
C LYS A 190 1.49 -19.51 13.61
N THR A 191 0.95 -18.46 12.99
CA THR A 191 -0.27 -18.54 12.15
C THR A 191 0.01 -18.91 10.69
N GLY A 192 1.28 -19.10 10.33
CA GLY A 192 1.73 -19.54 9.01
C GLY A 192 2.00 -21.04 8.95
N LYS A 193 2.45 -21.53 7.79
CA LYS A 193 2.92 -22.92 7.67
C LYS A 193 4.33 -23.07 8.26
N PRO A 194 4.66 -24.22 8.89
CA PRO A 194 6.03 -24.56 9.21
C PRO A 194 6.91 -24.44 7.97
N ARG A 195 8.01 -23.69 8.10
CA ARG A 195 9.04 -23.65 7.07
C ARG A 195 10.08 -24.73 7.39
N THR A 196 10.41 -25.53 6.40
CA THR A 196 11.62 -26.33 6.41
C THR A 196 12.73 -25.43 5.85
N PRO A 197 13.76 -25.08 6.64
CA PRO A 197 14.91 -24.35 6.12
C PRO A 197 15.51 -25.10 4.92
N TYR A 198 15.96 -24.38 3.89
CA TYR A 198 16.75 -25.02 2.83
C TYR A 198 18.09 -25.48 3.43
N LYS A 199 18.78 -26.43 2.77
CA LYS A 199 20.05 -26.95 3.30
C LYS A 199 21.04 -25.82 3.54
N GLY A 200 21.45 -25.64 4.80
CA GLY A 200 22.40 -24.61 5.23
C GLY A 200 21.76 -23.29 5.71
N ASP A 201 20.44 -23.10 5.53
CA ASP A 201 19.75 -21.91 6.05
C ASP A 201 19.52 -22.03 7.56
N ARG A 202 19.64 -20.89 8.25
CA ARG A 202 19.30 -20.80 9.68
C ARG A 202 17.79 -20.85 9.87
N ASP A 203 17.35 -21.50 10.94
CA ASP A 203 15.97 -21.42 11.39
C ASP A 203 15.81 -20.17 12.28
N ALA A 204 15.44 -19.06 11.64
CA ALA A 204 15.28 -17.77 12.32
C ALA A 204 14.27 -17.81 13.49
N TYR A 205 13.24 -18.67 13.43
CA TYR A 205 12.29 -18.82 14.54
C TYR A 205 12.93 -19.58 15.70
N ALA A 206 13.70 -20.63 15.42
CA ALA A 206 14.47 -21.34 16.45
C ALA A 206 15.51 -20.42 17.12
N ASP A 207 16.26 -19.66 16.31
CA ASP A 207 17.25 -18.70 16.81
C ASP A 207 16.59 -17.64 17.71
N GLN A 208 15.42 -17.12 17.32
CA GLN A 208 14.65 -16.20 18.14
C GLN A 208 14.33 -16.79 19.52
N GLN A 209 13.81 -18.02 19.57
CA GLN A 209 13.44 -18.62 20.85
C GLN A 209 14.65 -18.89 21.76
N ARG A 210 15.80 -19.25 21.19
CA ARG A 210 17.05 -19.41 21.97
C ARG A 210 17.52 -18.11 22.60
N ILE A 211 17.42 -16.98 21.87
CA ILE A 211 17.71 -15.65 22.43
C ILE A 211 16.77 -15.34 23.61
N TYR A 212 15.47 -15.64 23.47
CA TYR A 212 14.51 -15.48 24.55
C TYR A 212 14.78 -16.39 25.74
N GLY A 213 15.16 -17.64 25.51
CA GLY A 213 15.61 -18.54 26.56
C GLY A 213 16.78 -17.97 27.37
N MET A 214 17.80 -17.42 26.68
CA MET A 214 18.92 -16.75 27.35
C MET A 214 18.50 -15.48 28.08
N ALA A 215 17.52 -14.74 27.58
CA ALA A 215 16.98 -13.58 28.27
C ALA A 215 16.27 -13.95 29.58
N ILE A 216 15.46 -15.00 29.57
CA ILE A 216 14.87 -15.56 30.79
C ILE A 216 15.94 -16.05 31.75
N ALA A 217 16.99 -16.72 31.27
CA ALA A 217 18.10 -17.15 32.11
C ALA A 217 18.82 -15.96 32.76
N ALA A 218 18.99 -14.85 32.04
CA ALA A 218 19.58 -13.63 32.59
C ALA A 218 18.70 -12.99 33.68
N LEU A 219 17.37 -13.07 33.55
CA LEU A 219 16.42 -12.52 34.50
C LEU A 219 16.21 -13.40 35.74
N THR A 220 16.20 -14.73 35.56
CA THR A 220 15.76 -15.69 36.59
C THR A 220 16.89 -16.57 37.13
N GLY A 221 18.08 -16.53 36.52
CA GLY A 221 19.20 -17.41 36.84
C GLY A 221 19.06 -18.83 36.30
N LYS A 222 17.95 -19.17 35.63
CA LYS A 222 17.68 -20.53 35.13
C LYS A 222 17.24 -20.51 33.66
N LEU A 223 17.87 -21.33 32.84
CA LEU A 223 17.49 -21.50 31.44
C LEU A 223 16.18 -22.31 31.37
N PRO A 224 15.19 -21.89 30.55
CA PRO A 224 14.05 -22.74 30.22
C PRO A 224 14.52 -24.07 29.62
N VAL A 225 13.78 -25.15 29.86
CA VAL A 225 14.14 -26.49 29.36
C VAL A 225 14.03 -26.59 27.84
N GLY A 226 13.32 -25.66 27.20
CA GLY A 226 13.19 -25.57 25.76
C GLY A 226 12.24 -24.46 25.33
N ALA A 227 12.00 -24.43 24.03
CA ALA A 227 10.91 -23.67 23.44
C ALA A 227 10.19 -24.50 22.37
N THR A 228 8.92 -24.19 22.17
CA THR A 228 8.08 -24.88 21.20
C THR A 228 7.36 -23.87 20.31
N LEU A 229 7.54 -24.03 19.00
CA LEU A 229 6.80 -23.25 18.00
C LEU A 229 5.47 -23.96 17.73
N ILE A 230 4.35 -23.28 18.01
CA ILE A 230 3.00 -23.83 17.85
C ILE A 230 2.35 -23.25 16.61
N TYR A 231 2.15 -24.09 15.60
CA TYR A 231 1.57 -23.72 14.32
C TYR A 231 0.05 -23.91 14.35
N THR A 232 -0.64 -22.84 14.76
CA THR A 232 -2.07 -22.83 15.13
C THR A 232 -3.01 -23.21 13.97
N ALA A 233 -2.68 -22.82 12.74
CA ALA A 233 -3.53 -23.08 11.57
C ALA A 233 -3.44 -24.52 11.06
N VAL A 234 -2.37 -25.25 11.40
CA VAL A 234 -2.12 -26.60 10.88
C VAL A 234 -2.06 -27.68 11.95
N GLY A 235 -2.20 -27.31 13.24
CA GLY A 235 -2.20 -28.27 14.33
C GLY A 235 -0.86 -28.97 14.53
N LYS A 236 0.25 -28.23 14.46
CA LYS A 236 1.60 -28.81 14.63
C LYS A 236 2.41 -28.06 15.67
N ALA A 237 3.10 -28.80 16.53
CA ALA A 237 4.13 -28.29 17.41
C ALA A 237 5.52 -28.65 16.86
N LYS A 238 6.49 -27.75 16.99
CA LYS A 238 7.90 -27.99 16.66
C LYS A 238 8.79 -27.59 17.82
N GLU A 239 9.48 -28.56 18.39
CA GLU A 239 10.52 -28.32 19.40
C GLU A 239 11.72 -27.59 18.79
N VAL A 240 12.21 -26.60 19.52
CA VAL A 240 13.43 -25.88 19.19
C VAL A 240 14.63 -26.63 19.76
N ASP A 241 15.64 -26.87 18.94
CA ASP A 241 16.89 -27.50 19.41
C ASP A 241 17.64 -26.54 20.35
N TYR A 242 17.74 -26.91 21.63
CA TYR A 242 18.46 -26.17 22.68
C TYR A 242 19.88 -26.71 22.93
N SER A 243 20.44 -27.48 21.99
CA SER A 243 21.81 -27.96 22.06
C SER A 243 22.80 -26.80 22.27
N ARG A 244 23.89 -27.07 23.01
CA ARG A 244 24.93 -26.06 23.28
C ARG A 244 25.53 -25.48 21.99
N GLU A 245 25.65 -26.30 20.96
CA GLU A 245 26.13 -25.88 19.64
C GLU A 245 25.14 -24.89 19.01
N ALA A 246 23.86 -25.23 18.92
CA ALA A 246 22.85 -24.35 18.35
C ALA A 246 22.71 -23.02 19.13
N MET A 247 22.82 -23.07 20.46
CA MET A 247 22.82 -21.88 21.33
C MET A 247 24.03 -20.97 21.04
N ARG A 248 25.25 -21.55 20.98
CA ARG A 248 26.47 -20.78 20.68
C ARG A 248 26.37 -20.13 19.30
N ASP A 249 25.99 -20.91 18.30
CA ASP A 249 25.89 -20.42 16.93
C ASP A 249 24.84 -19.29 16.86
N THR A 250 23.71 -19.41 17.57
CA THR A 250 22.70 -18.36 17.66
C THR A 250 23.28 -17.06 18.20
N VAL A 251 24.05 -17.12 19.29
CA VAL A 251 24.71 -15.94 19.88
C VAL A 251 25.68 -15.29 18.90
N GLU A 252 26.48 -16.08 18.17
CA GLU A 252 27.42 -15.54 17.19
C GLU A 252 26.71 -14.80 16.07
N ALA A 253 25.63 -15.35 15.53
CA ALA A 253 24.86 -14.68 14.50
C ALA A 253 24.17 -13.41 15.02
N PHE A 254 23.64 -13.44 16.25
CA PHE A 254 23.03 -12.28 16.88
C PHE A 254 24.02 -11.12 17.04
N LYS A 255 25.26 -11.41 17.46
CA LYS A 255 26.36 -10.43 17.49
C LYS A 255 26.66 -9.87 16.11
N ARG A 256 26.81 -10.74 15.09
CA ARG A 256 27.06 -10.30 13.71
C ARG A 256 25.95 -9.37 13.21
N SER A 257 24.68 -9.68 13.48
CA SER A 257 23.55 -8.83 13.11
C SER A 257 23.58 -7.48 13.82
N HIS A 258 24.01 -7.44 15.08
CA HIS A 258 24.21 -6.19 15.81
C HIS A 258 25.35 -5.36 15.21
N ASP A 259 26.48 -5.98 14.88
CA ASP A 259 27.62 -5.29 14.24
C ASP A 259 27.22 -4.71 12.87
N ILE A 260 26.40 -5.45 12.11
CA ILE A 260 25.79 -4.96 10.86
C ILE A 260 24.88 -3.76 11.12
N ALA A 261 23.98 -3.85 12.11
CA ALA A 261 23.07 -2.76 12.45
C ALA A 261 23.83 -1.49 12.85
N GLN A 262 24.90 -1.65 13.65
CA GLN A 262 25.76 -0.54 14.06
C GLN A 262 26.48 0.06 12.86
N LYS A 263 27.10 -0.77 12.00
CA LYS A 263 27.76 -0.29 10.78
C LYS A 263 26.81 0.48 9.86
N ASN A 264 25.60 -0.02 9.68
CA ASN A 264 24.57 0.64 8.86
C ASN A 264 24.17 1.99 9.47
N SER A 265 24.05 2.06 10.79
CA SER A 265 23.76 3.29 11.54
C SER A 265 24.89 4.32 11.44
N ASP A 266 26.13 3.86 11.61
CA ASP A 266 27.32 4.72 11.57
C ASP A 266 27.53 5.28 10.15
N THR A 267 27.45 4.43 9.13
CA THR A 267 27.77 4.81 7.75
C THR A 267 26.58 5.42 7.00
N GLY A 268 25.34 5.08 7.38
CA GLY A 268 24.15 5.40 6.59
C GLY A 268 24.10 4.63 5.26
N VAL A 269 24.82 3.52 5.15
CA VAL A 269 24.89 2.69 3.94
C VAL A 269 24.19 1.36 4.21
N PHE A 270 23.21 1.03 3.37
CA PHE A 270 22.42 -0.19 3.47
C PHE A 270 22.59 -1.03 2.21
N ALA A 271 23.30 -2.14 2.34
CA ALA A 271 23.58 -3.03 1.22
C ALA A 271 22.29 -3.60 0.60
N MET A 272 22.22 -3.60 -0.74
CA MET A 272 21.18 -4.27 -1.49
C MET A 272 21.58 -5.72 -1.77
N LYS A 273 20.62 -6.65 -1.65
CA LYS A 273 20.84 -8.08 -1.91
C LYS A 273 19.67 -8.63 -2.74
N GLU A 274 19.98 -9.26 -3.87
CA GLU A 274 19.01 -10.01 -4.67
C GLU A 274 18.55 -11.24 -3.88
N SER A 275 17.24 -11.48 -3.83
CA SER A 275 16.67 -12.67 -3.19
C SER A 275 15.32 -13.02 -3.79
N GLY A 276 14.85 -14.25 -3.52
CA GLY A 276 13.48 -14.65 -3.87
C GLY A 276 12.41 -13.75 -3.26
N LEU A 277 12.73 -12.98 -2.21
CA LEU A 277 11.79 -12.10 -1.52
C LEU A 277 11.66 -10.70 -2.16
N CYS A 278 12.41 -10.40 -3.23
CA CYS A 278 12.37 -9.09 -3.88
C CYS A 278 10.97 -8.68 -4.33
N GLY A 279 10.11 -9.62 -4.75
CA GLY A 279 8.73 -9.33 -5.16
C GLY A 279 7.81 -8.79 -4.07
N TRP A 280 8.19 -8.93 -2.79
CA TRP A 280 7.44 -8.40 -1.63
C TRP A 280 8.10 -7.15 -1.03
N CYS A 281 9.20 -6.68 -1.60
CA CYS A 281 9.93 -5.51 -1.13
C CYS A 281 9.22 -4.22 -1.59
N PRO A 282 9.10 -3.17 -0.75
CA PRO A 282 8.60 -1.85 -1.19
C PRO A 282 9.38 -1.25 -2.37
N LEU A 283 10.66 -1.60 -2.49
CA LEU A 283 11.53 -1.18 -3.60
C LEU A 283 11.45 -2.10 -4.82
N ALA A 284 10.51 -3.06 -4.89
CA ALA A 284 10.47 -4.09 -5.94
C ALA A 284 10.59 -3.50 -7.35
N LEU A 285 9.87 -2.41 -7.63
CA LEU A 285 9.80 -1.81 -8.97
C LEU A 285 10.93 -0.82 -9.30
N VAL A 286 11.72 -0.40 -8.31
CA VAL A 286 12.73 0.67 -8.46
C VAL A 286 14.14 0.27 -8.04
N CYS A 287 14.31 -0.86 -7.35
CA CYS A 287 15.59 -1.33 -6.82
C CYS A 287 16.57 -1.71 -7.96
N PRO A 288 17.74 -1.05 -8.09
CA PRO A 288 18.70 -1.36 -9.14
C PRO A 288 19.24 -2.79 -9.06
N THR A 289 19.54 -3.28 -7.85
CA THR A 289 20.09 -4.64 -7.67
C THR A 289 19.05 -5.72 -7.94
N GLY A 290 17.82 -5.53 -7.45
CA GLY A 290 16.74 -6.50 -7.64
C GLY A 290 16.33 -6.64 -9.11
N ASN A 291 16.39 -5.55 -9.88
CA ASN A 291 15.99 -5.51 -11.28
C ASN A 291 17.15 -5.69 -12.27
N ALA A 292 18.38 -5.91 -11.80
CA ALA A 292 19.57 -5.95 -12.64
C ALA A 292 19.54 -7.06 -13.71
N LYS A 293 18.99 -8.24 -13.38
CA LYS A 293 18.92 -9.40 -14.29
C LYS A 293 17.54 -9.60 -14.90
N ARG A 294 16.49 -9.28 -14.16
CA ARG A 294 15.09 -9.43 -14.56
C ARG A 294 14.23 -8.44 -13.79
N ALA A 295 13.25 -7.84 -14.47
CA ALA A 295 12.23 -7.03 -13.82
C ALA A 295 11.48 -7.86 -12.75
N VAL A 296 11.52 -7.37 -11.52
CA VAL A 296 10.82 -7.97 -10.38
C VAL A 296 9.33 -7.64 -10.49
N SER A 297 8.49 -8.66 -10.40
CA SER A 297 7.03 -8.47 -10.28
C SER A 297 6.66 -8.23 -8.82
N ALA A 298 6.08 -7.06 -8.54
CA ALA A 298 5.49 -6.76 -7.24
C ALA A 298 4.34 -7.74 -6.92
N LYS A 299 4.33 -8.29 -5.71
CA LYS A 299 3.39 -9.32 -5.23
C LYS A 299 2.36 -8.82 -4.23
N THR A 300 2.55 -7.62 -3.69
CA THR A 300 1.69 -7.00 -2.69
C THR A 300 1.50 -5.53 -3.00
N THR A 301 0.45 -4.92 -2.45
CA THR A 301 0.19 -3.48 -2.55
C THR A 301 1.37 -2.66 -2.03
N SER A 302 1.96 -3.06 -0.90
CA SER A 302 3.15 -2.41 -0.34
C SER A 302 4.37 -2.49 -1.27
N ALA A 303 4.47 -3.53 -2.11
CA ALA A 303 5.54 -3.66 -3.10
C ALA A 303 5.33 -2.80 -4.36
N LEU A 304 4.14 -2.22 -4.54
CA LEU A 304 3.83 -1.32 -5.66
C LEU A 304 4.26 0.13 -5.40
N ILE A 305 4.61 0.49 -4.17
CA ILE A 305 4.82 1.90 -3.79
C ILE A 305 6.15 2.48 -4.26
N GLY A 306 7.11 1.63 -4.66
CA GLY A 306 8.47 2.03 -5.01
C GLY A 306 8.57 3.26 -5.92
N PRO A 307 7.80 3.37 -7.01
CA PRO A 307 7.80 4.55 -7.88
C PRO A 307 7.39 5.84 -7.16
N SER A 308 6.41 5.77 -6.24
CA SER A 308 5.94 6.91 -5.45
C SER A 308 6.97 7.39 -4.41
N LEU A 309 7.89 6.52 -3.97
CA LEU A 309 8.96 6.91 -3.04
C LEU A 309 10.01 7.83 -3.68
N ALA A 310 10.04 7.89 -5.02
CA ALA A 310 10.89 8.79 -5.81
C ALA A 310 12.39 8.80 -5.43
N ILE A 311 12.91 7.70 -4.87
CA ILE A 311 14.29 7.62 -4.39
C ILE A 311 15.26 7.77 -5.58
N PRO A 312 16.09 8.82 -5.64
CA PRO A 312 16.97 9.08 -6.77
C PRO A 312 18.12 8.07 -6.83
N THR A 313 18.68 7.88 -8.02
CA THR A 313 19.94 7.14 -8.21
C THR A 313 21.09 8.10 -8.44
N ILE A 314 22.14 8.03 -7.62
CA ILE A 314 23.38 8.79 -7.79
C ILE A 314 24.31 8.01 -8.71
N LEU A 315 24.61 8.59 -9.87
CA LEU A 315 25.58 8.03 -10.81
C LEU A 315 27.01 8.25 -10.31
N PRO A 316 27.93 7.30 -10.53
CA PRO A 316 29.34 7.47 -10.20
C PRO A 316 29.92 8.72 -10.89
N GLY A 317 30.53 9.63 -10.13
CA GLY A 317 31.21 10.82 -10.66
C GLY A 317 30.48 12.16 -10.47
N VAL A 318 29.24 12.17 -9.98
CA VAL A 318 28.50 13.40 -9.67
C VAL A 318 28.57 13.67 -8.15
N ARG A 319 29.39 14.64 -7.72
CA ARG A 319 29.34 15.14 -6.34
C ARG A 319 28.13 16.06 -6.18
N ARG A 320 27.21 15.73 -5.29
CA ARG A 320 26.16 16.65 -4.85
C ARG A 320 26.82 17.67 -3.91
N THR A 321 26.98 18.91 -4.36
CA THR A 321 27.22 20.02 -3.43
C THR A 321 25.91 20.30 -2.72
N VAL A 322 25.85 20.03 -1.42
CA VAL A 322 24.74 20.46 -0.56
C VAL A 322 24.83 21.99 -0.44
N PRO A 323 23.82 22.77 -0.85
CA PRO A 323 23.81 24.20 -0.56
C PRO A 323 23.53 24.38 0.93
N VAL A 324 24.49 24.95 1.65
CA VAL A 324 24.25 25.54 2.97
C VAL A 324 23.30 26.71 2.78
N ALA A 325 22.27 26.80 3.63
CA ALA A 325 21.33 27.91 3.63
C ALA A 325 22.07 29.25 3.73
N ALA A 326 21.86 30.13 2.76
CA ALA A 326 22.32 31.51 2.81
C ALA A 326 21.11 32.44 2.79
N GLU A 327 21.18 33.43 3.68
CA GLU A 327 20.17 34.43 3.99
C GLU A 327 19.73 35.26 2.78
N HIS A 328 18.52 35.81 2.91
CA HIS A 328 17.83 36.60 1.90
C HIS A 328 18.65 37.80 1.42
N GLY A 329 18.86 37.89 0.11
CA GLY A 329 19.40 39.07 -0.57
C GLY A 329 18.92 39.12 -2.01
N SER A 330 17.94 39.98 -2.28
CA SER A 330 17.24 40.13 -3.55
C SER A 330 18.15 40.58 -4.69
N GLN A 331 18.20 39.83 -5.80
CA GLN A 331 18.37 40.40 -7.14
C GLN A 331 17.51 39.66 -8.17
N SER A 332 16.75 40.45 -8.91
CA SER A 332 15.79 40.06 -9.94
C SER A 332 16.48 39.43 -11.15
N MET A 333 16.09 38.19 -11.46
CA MET A 333 16.18 37.61 -12.81
C MET A 333 14.76 37.26 -13.23
N ASN A 334 14.25 38.00 -14.21
CA ASN A 334 12.91 37.83 -14.77
C ASN A 334 12.79 36.47 -15.47
N GLY A 335 11.87 35.65 -14.97
CA GLY A 335 11.52 34.36 -15.53
C GLY A 335 10.88 33.46 -14.47
N ALA A 336 9.81 33.93 -13.84
CA ALA A 336 9.07 33.16 -12.84
C ALA A 336 8.59 31.85 -13.48
N THR A 337 9.24 30.75 -13.10
CA THR A 337 8.73 29.40 -13.38
C THR A 337 7.70 29.12 -12.29
N VAL A 338 6.43 29.36 -12.61
CA VAL A 338 5.32 28.91 -11.76
C VAL A 338 5.25 27.40 -11.89
N VAL A 339 5.84 26.70 -10.92
CA VAL A 339 5.71 25.25 -10.76
C VAL A 339 4.32 25.01 -10.18
N THR A 340 3.37 24.56 -11.00
CA THR A 340 2.10 24.01 -10.51
C THR A 340 2.40 22.68 -9.82
N GLU A 341 1.81 22.48 -8.63
CA GLU A 341 1.89 21.29 -7.78
C GLU A 341 1.87 19.97 -8.58
N ALA A 342 3.02 19.32 -8.74
CA ALA A 342 3.15 18.10 -9.55
C ALA A 342 2.37 16.94 -8.94
N LYS A 343 1.13 16.77 -9.39
CA LYS A 343 0.24 15.66 -9.02
C LYS A 343 0.50 14.47 -9.96
N SER A 344 0.48 13.24 -9.44
CA SER A 344 0.84 12.02 -10.18
C SER A 344 -0.04 11.71 -11.41
N TRP A 345 -1.19 12.37 -11.49
CA TRP A 345 -2.14 12.33 -12.61
C TRP A 345 -1.94 13.47 -13.63
N GLU A 346 -0.89 14.29 -13.52
CA GLU A 346 -0.58 15.33 -14.51
C GLU A 346 0.21 14.76 -15.70
N GLU A 347 0.03 15.35 -16.88
CA GLU A 347 0.80 14.99 -18.06
C GLU A 347 2.26 15.40 -17.93
N VAL A 348 3.17 14.56 -18.42
CA VAL A 348 4.60 14.88 -18.46
C VAL A 348 4.84 15.88 -19.58
N LEU A 349 5.28 17.09 -19.22
CA LEU A 349 5.54 18.16 -20.17
C LEU A 349 7.00 18.10 -20.68
N PRO A 350 7.23 18.29 -22.00
CA PRO A 350 8.56 18.57 -22.54
C PRO A 350 9.21 19.80 -21.89
N ALA A 351 10.54 19.84 -21.86
CA ALA A 351 11.30 20.95 -21.30
C ALA A 351 10.92 22.28 -22.00
N GLY A 352 10.52 23.28 -21.21
CA GLY A 352 10.07 24.60 -21.71
C GLY A 352 8.57 24.72 -21.91
N GLN A 353 7.80 23.64 -21.74
CA GLN A 353 6.35 23.66 -21.80
C GLN A 353 5.77 23.68 -20.38
N THR A 354 4.96 24.69 -20.07
CA THR A 354 4.36 24.90 -18.75
C THR A 354 2.89 24.49 -18.69
N VAL A 355 2.31 24.08 -19.82
CA VAL A 355 0.90 23.67 -19.93
C VAL A 355 0.76 22.45 -20.87
N PRO A 356 -0.01 21.40 -20.49
CA PRO A 356 -0.29 20.25 -21.35
C PRO A 356 -0.82 20.67 -22.72
N GLY A 357 -0.18 20.19 -23.78
CA GLY A 357 -0.51 20.50 -25.17
C GLY A 357 -0.04 19.39 -26.11
N THR A 358 -0.54 19.40 -27.35
CA THR A 358 -0.25 18.36 -28.35
C THR A 358 1.25 18.16 -28.54
N GLY A 359 1.80 17.01 -28.12
CA GLY A 359 3.23 16.69 -28.22
C GLY A 359 3.86 16.06 -26.96
N SER A 360 3.14 16.03 -25.83
CA SER A 360 3.55 15.30 -24.62
C SER A 360 3.44 13.77 -24.77
N THR A 361 4.25 13.03 -24.02
CA THR A 361 4.04 11.58 -23.88
C THR A 361 2.87 11.36 -22.92
N LEU A 362 1.80 10.72 -23.41
CA LEU A 362 0.59 10.49 -22.61
C LEU A 362 0.94 9.67 -21.36
N ASN A 363 0.85 10.30 -20.18
CA ASN A 363 0.97 9.59 -18.91
C ASN A 363 -0.27 8.71 -18.71
N PRO A 364 -0.16 7.36 -18.66
CA PRO A 364 -1.31 6.47 -18.55
C PRO A 364 -2.17 6.68 -17.29
N ASN A 365 -1.61 7.33 -16.26
CA ASN A 365 -2.30 7.64 -15.01
C ASN A 365 -2.93 9.04 -15.00
N SER A 366 -2.83 9.78 -16.10
CA SER A 366 -3.27 11.17 -16.14
C SER A 366 -4.76 11.35 -16.39
N TYR A 367 -5.31 12.51 -16.02
CA TYR A 367 -6.67 12.87 -16.43
C TYR A 367 -6.80 12.91 -17.96
N ALA A 368 -5.73 13.28 -18.67
CA ALA A 368 -5.70 13.21 -20.11
C ALA A 368 -5.77 11.78 -20.66
N ALA A 369 -5.13 10.79 -20.01
CA ALA A 369 -5.27 9.38 -20.40
C ALA A 369 -6.69 8.86 -20.16
N ILE A 370 -7.32 9.25 -19.05
CA ILE A 370 -8.73 8.93 -18.80
C ILE A 370 -9.62 9.58 -19.87
N ALA A 371 -9.36 10.84 -20.24
CA ALA A 371 -10.11 11.54 -21.27
C ALA A 371 -9.98 10.89 -22.65
N ALA A 372 -8.75 10.58 -23.08
CA ALA A 372 -8.48 9.90 -24.33
C ALA A 372 -9.14 8.52 -24.39
N MET A 373 -9.06 7.75 -23.30
CA MET A 373 -9.68 6.42 -23.21
C MET A 373 -11.20 6.52 -23.28
N THR A 374 -11.84 7.40 -22.51
CA THR A 374 -13.29 7.56 -22.52
C THR A 374 -13.82 8.06 -23.87
N SER A 375 -13.14 9.00 -24.52
CA SER A 375 -13.51 9.42 -25.88
C SER A 375 -13.44 8.27 -26.88
N THR A 376 -12.46 7.38 -26.73
CA THR A 376 -12.30 6.19 -27.56
C THR A 376 -13.41 5.16 -27.29
N THR A 377 -13.76 4.92 -26.02
CA THR A 377 -14.82 3.96 -25.67
C THR A 377 -16.20 4.47 -26.07
N MET A 378 -16.51 5.75 -25.87
CA MET A 378 -17.77 6.35 -26.35
C MET A 378 -17.91 6.23 -27.87
N ALA A 379 -16.80 6.40 -28.61
CA ALA A 379 -16.80 6.24 -30.05
C ALA A 379 -17.08 4.79 -30.45
N LEU A 380 -16.45 3.82 -29.79
CA LEU A 380 -16.73 2.41 -30.01
C LEU A 380 -18.21 2.08 -29.74
N ASP A 381 -18.77 2.56 -28.63
CA ASP A 381 -20.16 2.31 -28.24
C ASP A 381 -21.15 2.90 -29.25
N ALA A 382 -20.92 4.13 -29.70
CA ALA A 382 -21.78 4.80 -30.69
C ALA A 382 -21.75 4.09 -32.05
N LEU A 383 -20.55 3.68 -32.50
CA LEU A 383 -20.40 2.93 -33.75
C LEU A 383 -21.02 1.53 -33.65
N HIS A 384 -20.87 0.86 -32.50
CA HIS A 384 -21.45 -0.46 -32.29
C HIS A 384 -22.97 -0.41 -32.26
N ALA A 385 -23.55 0.57 -31.57
CA ALA A 385 -25.00 0.77 -31.56
C ALA A 385 -25.56 1.01 -32.98
N TYR A 386 -24.83 1.77 -33.79
CA TYR A 386 -25.19 2.00 -35.19
C TYR A 386 -25.05 0.74 -36.05
N ASP A 387 -23.98 -0.03 -35.88
CA ASP A 387 -23.75 -1.31 -36.56
C ASP A 387 -24.89 -2.30 -36.29
N VAL A 388 -25.31 -2.42 -35.03
CA VAL A 388 -26.42 -3.30 -34.63
C VAL A 388 -27.74 -2.90 -35.31
N GLN A 389 -27.99 -1.60 -35.48
CA GLN A 389 -29.24 -1.09 -36.04
C GLN A 389 -29.26 -1.11 -37.58
N ASN A 390 -28.10 -0.96 -38.23
CA ASN A 390 -28.01 -0.72 -39.68
C ASN A 390 -27.24 -1.79 -40.45
N GLY A 391 -26.70 -2.82 -39.75
CA GLY A 391 -25.99 -3.93 -40.39
C GLY A 391 -24.59 -3.55 -40.93
N THR A 392 -23.97 -2.51 -40.37
CA THR A 392 -22.62 -2.05 -40.76
C THR A 392 -21.53 -2.69 -39.88
N THR A 393 -20.26 -2.39 -40.16
CA THR A 393 -19.09 -2.90 -39.40
C THR A 393 -18.11 -1.78 -39.02
N LEU A 394 -18.63 -0.58 -38.77
CA LEU A 394 -17.83 0.60 -38.45
C LEU A 394 -17.07 0.45 -37.13
N ALA A 395 -17.64 -0.26 -36.14
CA ALA A 395 -17.00 -0.54 -34.85
C ALA A 395 -15.78 -1.48 -34.98
N GLY A 396 -15.65 -2.22 -36.08
CA GLY A 396 -14.45 -3.01 -36.37
C GLY A 396 -13.30 -2.19 -36.97
N ASN A 397 -13.55 -0.94 -37.38
CA ASN A 397 -12.57 -0.10 -38.05
C ASN A 397 -11.88 0.86 -37.08
N VAL A 398 -10.60 0.59 -36.79
CA VAL A 398 -9.77 1.41 -35.88
C VAL A 398 -9.71 2.89 -36.30
N SER A 399 -9.73 3.18 -37.61
CA SER A 399 -9.73 4.56 -38.10
C SER A 399 -11.06 5.26 -37.84
N ALA A 400 -12.18 4.54 -37.92
CA ALA A 400 -13.50 5.08 -37.60
C ALA A 400 -13.62 5.39 -36.11
N ILE A 401 -13.19 4.45 -35.24
CA ILE A 401 -13.13 4.64 -33.78
C ILE A 401 -12.27 5.87 -33.44
N ARG A 402 -11.05 5.94 -34.00
CA ARG A 402 -10.13 7.06 -33.76
C ARG A 402 -10.74 8.39 -34.20
N SER A 403 -11.33 8.44 -35.39
CA SER A 403 -11.86 9.69 -35.95
C SER A 403 -13.04 10.20 -35.15
N LEU A 404 -13.98 9.32 -34.78
CA LEU A 404 -15.11 9.68 -33.94
C LEU A 404 -14.69 10.06 -32.51
N GLY A 405 -13.70 9.36 -31.94
CA GLY A 405 -13.14 9.71 -30.63
C GLY A 405 -12.49 11.09 -30.62
N LEU A 406 -11.81 11.48 -31.71
CA LEU A 406 -11.28 12.83 -31.88
C LEU A 406 -12.40 13.88 -32.00
N THR A 407 -13.49 13.57 -32.69
CA THR A 407 -14.67 14.45 -32.75
C THR A 407 -15.23 14.72 -31.34
N PHE A 408 -15.37 13.69 -30.51
CA PHE A 408 -15.88 13.85 -29.14
C PHE A 408 -14.91 14.62 -28.24
N ALA A 409 -13.61 14.38 -28.38
CA ALA A 409 -12.58 15.16 -27.69
C ALA A 409 -12.63 16.64 -28.10
N SER A 410 -12.78 16.92 -29.40
CA SER A 410 -12.87 18.29 -29.92
C SER A 410 -14.11 19.00 -29.40
N LEU A 411 -15.26 18.32 -29.31
CA LEU A 411 -16.48 18.91 -28.72
C LEU A 411 -16.27 19.34 -27.27
N CYS A 412 -15.62 18.51 -26.46
CA CYS A 412 -15.30 18.87 -25.07
C CYS A 412 -14.39 20.12 -25.01
N ALA A 413 -13.36 20.17 -25.85
CA ALA A 413 -12.45 21.31 -25.91
C ALA A 413 -13.16 22.61 -26.37
N THR A 414 -14.05 22.53 -27.36
CA THR A 414 -14.89 23.65 -27.80
C THR A 414 -15.76 24.16 -26.66
N VAL A 415 -16.44 23.27 -25.93
CA VAL A 415 -17.32 23.66 -24.82
C VAL A 415 -16.51 24.28 -23.65
N GLN A 416 -15.33 23.73 -23.33
CA GLN A 416 -14.43 24.36 -22.36
C GLN A 416 -14.10 25.80 -22.77
N THR A 417 -13.78 26.02 -24.05
CA THR A 417 -13.49 27.36 -24.58
C THR A 417 -14.70 28.30 -24.48
N ASN A 418 -15.90 27.83 -24.86
CA ASN A 418 -17.13 28.62 -24.76
C ASN A 418 -17.46 29.04 -23.32
N LEU A 419 -17.12 28.18 -22.34
CA LEU A 419 -17.30 28.44 -20.92
C LEU A 419 -16.19 29.33 -20.32
N GLY A 420 -15.21 29.77 -21.12
CA GLY A 420 -14.06 30.53 -20.64
C GLY A 420 -13.06 29.70 -19.82
N LEU A 421 -13.15 28.37 -19.91
CA LEU A 421 -12.29 27.42 -19.22
C LEU A 421 -11.09 27.04 -20.08
N ARG A 422 -10.06 26.48 -19.45
CA ARG A 422 -8.89 25.94 -20.15
C ARG A 422 -9.31 24.72 -20.99
N ALA A 423 -9.18 24.82 -22.31
CA ALA A 423 -9.35 23.69 -23.22
C ALA A 423 -8.20 22.70 -23.09
N SER A 424 -8.38 21.69 -22.24
CA SER A 424 -7.38 20.65 -21.99
C SER A 424 -8.05 19.36 -21.51
N MET A 425 -7.56 18.23 -22.02
CA MET A 425 -7.95 16.90 -21.54
C MET A 425 -7.51 16.64 -20.09
N GLN A 426 -6.49 17.37 -19.64
CA GLN A 426 -5.96 17.30 -18.28
C GLN A 426 -6.80 18.09 -17.27
N ASP A 427 -7.76 18.88 -17.76
CA ASP A 427 -8.58 19.74 -16.93
C ASP A 427 -9.74 18.98 -16.28
N GLY A 428 -10.02 19.28 -15.01
CA GLY A 428 -11.12 18.67 -14.28
C GLY A 428 -12.48 18.87 -14.95
N SER A 429 -12.69 20.02 -15.62
CA SER A 429 -13.91 20.32 -16.38
C SER A 429 -14.15 19.33 -17.52
N ASN A 430 -13.10 18.82 -18.15
CA ASN A 430 -13.18 17.83 -19.24
C ASN A 430 -13.87 16.54 -18.77
N THR A 431 -13.54 16.07 -17.56
CA THR A 431 -14.16 14.88 -16.95
C THR A 431 -15.67 15.04 -16.80
N ARG A 432 -16.15 16.23 -16.44
CA ARG A 432 -17.58 16.50 -16.23
C ARG A 432 -18.31 16.59 -17.57
N LEU A 433 -17.67 17.23 -18.56
CA LEU A 433 -18.20 17.29 -19.93
C LEU A 433 -18.32 15.90 -20.58
N ARG A 434 -17.35 15.01 -20.36
CA ARG A 434 -17.45 13.62 -20.86
C ARG A 434 -18.56 12.82 -20.17
N ALA A 435 -18.76 13.01 -18.87
CA ALA A 435 -19.90 12.40 -18.19
C ALA A 435 -21.24 12.88 -18.78
N ALA A 436 -21.39 14.19 -19.04
CA ALA A 436 -22.56 14.75 -19.71
C ALA A 436 -22.71 14.29 -21.17
N MET A 437 -21.60 14.05 -21.87
CA MET A 437 -21.58 13.56 -23.25
C MET A 437 -22.31 12.23 -23.41
N HIS A 438 -22.21 11.31 -22.45
CA HIS A 438 -22.97 10.06 -22.48
C HIS A 438 -24.49 10.30 -22.61
N SER A 439 -25.03 11.25 -21.85
CA SER A 439 -26.45 11.62 -21.93
C SER A 439 -26.80 12.31 -23.25
N VAL A 440 -25.91 13.17 -23.77
CA VAL A 440 -26.12 13.84 -25.06
C VAL A 440 -26.14 12.83 -26.21
N LEU A 441 -25.21 11.89 -26.24
CA LEU A 441 -25.13 10.85 -27.28
C LEU A 441 -26.33 9.90 -27.25
N ALA A 442 -26.85 9.58 -26.06
CA ALA A 442 -28.03 8.73 -25.92
C ALA A 442 -29.31 9.36 -26.52
N ILE A 443 -29.44 10.69 -26.43
CA ILE A 443 -30.61 11.43 -26.91
C ILE A 443 -30.42 11.93 -28.35
N GLN A 444 -29.17 12.18 -28.74
CA GLN A 444 -28.81 12.78 -30.02
C GLN A 444 -27.55 12.09 -30.59
N PRO A 445 -27.70 10.88 -31.16
CA PRO A 445 -26.57 10.12 -31.71
C PRO A 445 -25.92 10.86 -32.89
N PRO A 446 -24.62 10.61 -33.17
CA PRO A 446 -23.92 11.21 -34.30
C PRO A 446 -24.53 10.77 -35.64
N PRO A 447 -24.49 11.62 -36.69
CA PRO A 447 -25.09 11.32 -38.00
C PRO A 447 -24.21 10.34 -38.82
N LEU A 448 -24.03 9.12 -38.29
CA LEU A 448 -23.17 8.08 -38.89
C LEU A 448 -23.68 7.55 -40.24
N HIS A 449 -24.91 7.88 -40.60
CA HIS A 449 -25.53 7.55 -41.89
C HIS A 449 -25.14 8.51 -43.03
N SER A 450 -24.56 9.67 -42.71
CA SER A 450 -24.26 10.71 -43.69
C SER A 450 -22.77 11.03 -43.74
N ALA A 451 -22.26 11.15 -44.97
CA ALA A 451 -20.93 11.69 -45.24
C ALA A 451 -20.99 13.21 -45.49
N ASP A 452 -22.17 13.82 -45.44
CA ASP A 452 -22.33 15.26 -45.63
C ASP A 452 -21.75 16.02 -44.42
N LYS A 453 -20.75 16.83 -44.70
CA LYS A 453 -20.08 17.68 -43.72
C LYS A 453 -21.07 18.61 -42.99
N SER A 454 -22.09 19.11 -43.67
CA SER A 454 -23.05 20.07 -43.10
C SER A 454 -23.89 19.45 -41.99
N GLU A 455 -24.26 18.17 -42.12
CA GLU A 455 -24.97 17.43 -41.08
C GLU A 455 -24.10 17.21 -39.84
N TRP A 456 -22.82 16.88 -40.03
CA TRP A 456 -21.86 16.75 -38.94
C TRP A 456 -21.61 18.06 -38.21
N GLU A 457 -21.51 19.18 -38.95
CA GLU A 457 -21.38 20.52 -38.37
C GLU A 457 -22.62 20.90 -37.56
N ALA A 458 -23.82 20.70 -38.13
CA ALA A 458 -25.09 20.98 -37.45
C ALA A 458 -25.26 20.15 -36.16
N TRP A 459 -24.97 18.85 -36.24
CA TRP A 459 -25.00 17.97 -35.07
C TRP A 459 -24.01 18.42 -34.00
N SER A 460 -22.78 18.76 -34.39
CA SER A 460 -21.71 19.19 -33.48
C SER A 460 -22.09 20.47 -32.73
N VAL A 461 -22.67 21.46 -33.40
CA VAL A 461 -23.15 22.70 -32.78
C VAL A 461 -24.22 22.41 -31.72
N LEU A 462 -25.18 21.54 -32.06
CA LEU A 462 -26.27 21.21 -31.13
C LEU A 462 -25.77 20.39 -29.92
N ALA A 463 -24.87 19.44 -30.15
CA ALA A 463 -24.23 18.66 -29.09
C ALA A 463 -23.44 19.56 -28.13
N ALA A 464 -22.63 20.48 -28.67
CA ALA A 464 -21.87 21.44 -27.88
C ALA A 464 -22.79 22.35 -27.03
N ARG A 465 -23.88 22.85 -27.62
CA ARG A 465 -24.86 23.69 -26.91
C ARG A 465 -25.50 22.94 -25.74
N ARG A 466 -25.87 21.67 -25.91
CA ARG A 466 -26.45 20.85 -24.83
C ARG A 466 -25.45 20.62 -23.69
N LEU A 467 -24.19 20.32 -24.01
CA LEU A 467 -23.12 20.16 -23.02
C LEU A 467 -22.89 21.44 -22.22
N GLU A 468 -22.88 22.59 -22.90
CA GLU A 468 -22.72 23.89 -22.27
C GLU A 468 -23.86 24.21 -21.29
N VAL A 469 -25.11 23.94 -21.69
CA VAL A 469 -26.29 24.11 -20.82
C VAL A 469 -26.21 23.20 -19.60
N LEU A 470 -25.90 21.91 -19.78
CA LEU A 470 -25.77 20.96 -18.67
C LEU A 470 -24.71 21.40 -17.66
N PHE A 471 -23.58 21.92 -18.14
CA PHE A 471 -22.51 22.42 -17.28
C PHE A 471 -22.95 23.66 -16.49
N LYS A 472 -23.62 24.62 -17.14
CA LYS A 472 -24.14 25.84 -16.49
C LYS A 472 -25.21 25.53 -15.43
N VAL A 473 -26.20 24.72 -15.78
CA VAL A 473 -27.26 24.30 -14.84
C VAL A 473 -26.67 23.53 -13.65
N SER A 474 -25.62 22.73 -13.87
CA SER A 474 -24.94 22.04 -12.76
C SER A 474 -24.29 23.03 -11.77
N ALA A 475 -23.77 24.16 -12.26
CA ALA A 475 -23.23 25.22 -11.41
C ALA A 475 -24.35 25.96 -10.65
N GLU A 476 -25.47 26.26 -11.30
CA GLU A 476 -26.65 26.86 -10.66
C GLU A 476 -27.21 25.97 -9.54
N ILE A 477 -27.29 24.65 -9.75
CA ILE A 477 -27.72 23.68 -8.72
C ILE A 477 -26.77 23.71 -7.51
N TRP A 478 -25.47 23.80 -7.74
CA TRP A 478 -24.48 23.91 -6.66
C TRP A 478 -24.67 25.21 -5.86
N GLU A 479 -24.85 26.34 -6.55
CA GLU A 479 -25.06 27.65 -5.91
C GLU A 479 -26.38 27.71 -5.11
N ALA A 480 -27.41 26.99 -5.54
CA ALA A 480 -28.70 26.95 -4.89
C ALA A 480 -28.69 26.24 -3.51
N GLY A 481 -27.78 25.29 -3.30
CA GLY A 481 -27.69 24.55 -2.03
C GLY A 481 -28.96 23.75 -1.68
N ILE A 482 -29.35 23.72 -0.40
CA ILE A 482 -30.57 23.04 0.05
C ILE A 482 -31.76 24.02 -0.03
N VAL A 483 -32.66 23.77 -0.97
CA VAL A 483 -33.89 24.54 -1.19
C VAL A 483 -35.11 23.81 -0.64
N ALA A 484 -36.07 24.56 -0.08
CA ALA A 484 -37.26 24.00 0.59
C ALA A 484 -38.27 23.35 -0.37
N GLU A 485 -38.40 23.87 -1.60
CA GLU A 485 -39.33 23.37 -2.62
C GLU A 485 -38.63 23.22 -3.99
N PRO A 486 -37.70 22.26 -4.15
CA PRO A 486 -36.87 22.14 -5.36
C PRO A 486 -37.67 21.84 -6.65
N TYR A 487 -38.96 21.51 -6.54
CA TYR A 487 -39.82 21.15 -7.66
C TYR A 487 -40.76 22.30 -8.12
N ALA A 488 -40.79 23.43 -7.40
CA ALA A 488 -41.80 24.47 -7.64
C ALA A 488 -41.71 25.09 -9.06
N GLU A 489 -40.49 25.42 -9.51
CA GLU A 489 -40.26 25.97 -10.86
C GLU A 489 -40.59 24.94 -11.97
N LEU A 490 -40.28 23.67 -11.73
CA LEU A 490 -40.64 22.58 -12.64
C LEU A 490 -42.16 22.41 -12.73
N ALA A 491 -42.88 22.46 -11.60
CA ALA A 491 -44.33 22.38 -11.58
C ALA A 491 -44.99 23.53 -12.35
N GLY A 492 -44.46 24.75 -12.22
CA GLY A 492 -44.87 25.92 -13.01
C GLY A 492 -44.59 25.75 -14.51
N THR A 493 -43.41 25.24 -14.87
CA THR A 493 -43.04 24.95 -16.26
C THR A 493 -43.95 23.89 -16.88
N ILE A 494 -44.25 22.81 -16.14
CA ILE A 494 -45.19 21.76 -16.57
C ILE A 494 -46.57 22.36 -16.82
N ALA A 495 -47.06 23.23 -15.93
CA ALA A 495 -48.34 23.90 -16.11
C ALA A 495 -48.37 24.81 -17.35
N ALA A 496 -47.29 25.55 -17.63
CA ALA A 496 -47.17 26.45 -18.79
C ALA A 496 -46.96 25.71 -20.13
N SER A 497 -46.37 24.51 -20.09
CA SER A 497 -46.09 23.68 -21.27
C SER A 497 -47.31 22.92 -21.82
N ARG A 498 -48.42 22.89 -21.06
CA ARG A 498 -49.70 22.33 -21.53
C ARG A 498 -50.33 23.27 -22.55
N VAL A 499 -50.31 22.88 -23.82
CA VAL A 499 -51.13 23.51 -24.86
C VAL A 499 -52.61 23.31 -24.48
N PRO A 500 -53.46 24.36 -24.48
CA PRO A 500 -54.90 24.17 -24.32
C PRO A 500 -55.39 23.24 -25.43
N VAL A 501 -56.08 22.17 -25.05
CA VAL A 501 -56.71 21.24 -26.01
C VAL A 501 -57.78 21.97 -26.81
#